data_AF-A0A9D8AC11-F1
#
_entry.id   AF-A0A9D8AC11-F1
#
_cell.length_a   1.000
_cell.length_b   1.000
_cell.length_c   1.000
_cell.angle_alpha   90.00
_cell.angle_beta   90.00
_cell.angle_gamma   90.00
#
_symmetry.space_group_name_H-M   'P 1'
#
loop_
_entity.id
_entity.type
_entity.pdbx_description
1 polymer ?
#
loop_
_entity_poly.entity_id
_entity_poly.type
_entity_poly.pdbx_seq_one_letter_code
_entity_poly.pdbx_strand_id
1 'polypeptide(L)'
;MSFKGKSSRIKRKRVAGSSSVDTQKRIIRAILVMGAVALLILFFFGDHGLYQLYSLKKERAEVQDKINALREEKIVLEGEKTKLQTDYKYIEELAREKYRMAKKGEKVFKVIDKKKEK
;
A
#
# COMPACT_ATOMS: atom_id res chain seq x y z
N MET A 1 21.58 61.90 75.01
CA MET A 1 21.82 60.55 75.53
C MET A 1 20.77 59.61 74.94
N SER A 2 21.23 58.52 74.32
CA SER A 2 20.51 57.29 73.96
C SER A 2 19.53 57.24 72.77
N PHE A 3 19.84 56.26 71.92
CA PHE A 3 19.17 55.75 70.72
C PHE A 3 17.96 54.84 71.03
N LYS A 4 17.00 54.76 70.09
CA LYS A 4 16.34 53.54 69.58
C LYS A 4 15.24 53.98 68.60
N GLY A 5 15.13 53.58 67.34
CA GLY A 5 15.60 52.39 66.64
C GLY A 5 14.40 51.87 65.84
N LYS A 6 14.30 52.26 64.56
CA LYS A 6 13.19 51.86 63.66
C LYS A 6 13.28 50.36 63.38
N SER A 7 12.23 49.60 63.71
CA SER A 7 12.14 48.17 63.36
C SER A 7 11.26 48.00 62.12
N SER A 8 11.87 47.99 60.94
CA SER A 8 11.21 47.53 59.72
C SER A 8 11.23 46.00 59.70
N ARG A 9 10.06 45.37 59.85
CA ARG A 9 9.90 43.92 59.73
C ARG A 9 10.07 43.49 58.27
N ILE A 10 11.26 43.00 57.94
CA ILE A 10 11.53 42.31 56.68
C ILE A 10 10.76 40.99 56.69
N LYS A 11 9.67 40.91 55.90
CA LYS A 11 9.01 39.63 55.61
C LYS A 11 9.94 38.78 54.73
N ARG A 12 10.67 37.85 55.34
CA ARG A 12 11.44 36.84 54.60
C ARG A 12 10.48 35.93 53.83
N LYS A 13 10.50 36.04 52.50
CA LYS A 13 9.84 35.11 51.58
C LYS A 13 10.51 33.74 51.74
N ARG A 14 9.83 32.78 52.37
CA ARG A 14 10.29 31.40 52.45
C ARG A 14 10.32 30.83 51.04
N VAL A 15 11.51 30.66 50.49
CA VAL A 15 11.71 29.98 49.21
C VAL A 15 11.49 28.49 49.51
N ALA A 16 10.39 27.94 48.99
CA ALA A 16 10.03 26.55 49.20
C ALA A 16 11.10 25.64 48.58
N GLY A 17 11.94 25.05 49.43
CA GLY A 17 12.86 23.99 49.05
C GLY A 17 12.09 22.67 48.90
N SER A 18 11.48 22.43 47.74
CA SER A 18 11.10 21.08 47.30
C SER A 18 11.41 20.80 45.83
N SER A 19 12.11 21.70 45.14
CA SER A 19 12.24 21.63 43.68
C SER A 19 13.07 20.45 43.17
N SER A 20 14.04 19.94 43.94
CA SER A 20 14.97 18.89 43.47
C SER A 20 14.30 17.52 43.27
N VAL A 21 13.43 17.11 44.20
CA VAL A 21 12.69 15.84 44.07
C VAL A 21 11.60 15.92 43.00
N ASP A 22 10.97 17.08 42.84
CA ASP A 22 9.95 17.30 41.80
C ASP A 22 10.57 17.39 40.40
N THR A 23 11.74 18.01 40.24
CA THR A 23 12.50 18.01 38.97
C THR A 23 13.06 16.63 38.66
N GLN A 24 13.58 15.90 39.64
CA GLN A 24 14.06 14.52 39.46
C GLN A 24 12.92 13.60 38.98
N LYS A 25 11.73 13.68 39.59
CA LYS A 25 10.54 12.92 39.15
C LYS A 25 10.10 13.30 37.73
N ARG A 26 10.16 14.58 37.36
CA ARG A 26 9.86 15.04 35.99
C ARG A 26 10.85 14.51 34.97
N ILE A 27 12.15 14.50 35.29
CA ILE A 27 13.20 13.97 34.42
C ILE A 27 13.02 12.45 34.25
N ILE A 28 12.78 11.71 35.33
CA ILE A 28 12.53 10.26 35.24
C ILE A 28 11.29 9.96 34.39
N ARG A 29 10.19 10.70 34.57
CA ARG A 29 9.00 10.58 33.71
C ARG A 29 9.30 10.91 32.25
N ALA A 30 10.07 11.97 31.98
CA ALA A 30 10.45 12.34 30.62
C ALA A 30 11.30 11.25 29.94
N ILE A 31 12.26 10.66 30.66
CA ILE A 31 13.08 9.55 30.16
C ILE A 31 12.22 8.32 29.90
N LEU A 32 11.30 7.98 30.81
CA LEU A 32 10.37 6.86 30.62
C LEU A 32 9.48 7.05 29.38
N VAL A 33 8.94 8.26 29.19
CA VAL A 33 8.13 8.58 28.01
C VAL A 33 8.98 8.53 26.74
N MET A 34 10.19 9.10 26.74
CA MET A 34 11.09 9.00 25.58
C MET A 34 11.47 7.55 25.26
N GLY A 35 11.76 6.74 26.27
CA GLY A 35 12.05 5.31 26.09
C GLY A 35 10.86 4.55 25.50
N ALA A 36 9.64 4.81 26.01
CA ALA A 36 8.43 4.20 25.47
C ALA A 36 8.17 4.62 24.01
N VAL A 37 8.39 5.89 23.67
CA VAL A 37 8.25 6.39 22.29
C VAL A 37 9.30 5.76 21.38
N ALA A 38 10.56 5.64 21.82
CA ALA A 38 11.60 4.97 21.05
C ALA A 38 11.27 3.49 20.82
N LEU A 39 10.76 2.79 21.84
CA LEU A 39 10.30 1.40 21.70
C LEU A 39 9.13 1.27 20.72
N LEU A 40 8.16 2.19 20.76
CA LEU A 40 7.07 2.22 19.78
C LEU A 40 7.62 2.44 18.37
N ILE A 41 8.51 3.41 18.16
CA ILE A 41 9.10 3.66 16.85
C ILE A 41 9.84 2.42 16.36
N LEU A 42 10.68 1.78 17.16
CA LEU A 42 11.38 0.56 16.79
C LEU A 42 10.42 -0.62 16.53
N PHE A 43 9.31 -0.71 17.26
CA PHE A 43 8.32 -1.77 17.07
C PHE A 43 7.47 -1.58 15.81
N PHE A 44 7.16 -0.34 15.44
CA PHE A 44 6.38 -0.03 14.24
C PHE A 44 7.25 0.09 12.97
N PHE A 45 8.44 0.70 13.07
CA PHE A 45 9.36 1.00 11.96
C PHE A 45 10.62 0.13 11.90
N GLY A 46 10.85 -0.78 12.85
CA GLY A 46 11.97 -1.72 12.75
C GLY A 46 11.82 -2.66 11.56
N ASP A 47 12.93 -3.30 11.15
CA ASP A 47 13.04 -4.22 10.00
C ASP A 47 12.12 -5.45 10.03
N HIS A 48 11.29 -5.59 11.09
CA HIS A 48 10.24 -6.61 11.27
C HIS A 48 8.98 -6.03 11.93
N GLY A 49 8.74 -4.73 11.81
CA GLY A 49 7.59 -4.07 12.41
C GLY A 49 6.26 -4.54 11.81
N LEU A 50 5.16 -4.24 12.50
CA LEU A 50 3.81 -4.64 12.09
C LEU A 50 3.44 -4.15 10.67
N TYR A 51 3.99 -3.01 10.25
CA TYR A 51 3.75 -2.46 8.92
C TYR A 51 4.27 -3.38 7.80
N GLN A 52 5.46 -3.95 7.98
CA GLN A 52 6.06 -4.83 6.98
C GLN A 52 5.33 -6.17 6.89
N LEU A 53 4.83 -6.69 8.02
CA LEU A 53 3.99 -7.88 7.97
C LEU A 53 2.69 -7.62 7.20
N TYR A 54 2.10 -6.43 7.37
CA TYR A 54 0.91 -6.04 6.62
C TYR A 54 1.21 -5.87 5.13
N SER A 55 2.28 -5.16 4.77
CA SER A 55 2.67 -4.97 3.37
C SER A 55 3.00 -6.30 2.69
N LEU A 56 3.75 -7.18 3.38
CA LEU A 56 4.12 -8.50 2.86
C LEU A 56 2.89 -9.40 2.68
N LYS A 57 1.93 -9.37 3.61
CA LYS A 57 0.65 -10.08 3.44
C LYS A 57 -0.13 -9.58 2.23
N LYS A 58 -0.16 -8.26 2.02
CA LYS A 58 -0.83 -7.64 0.87
C LYS A 58 -0.16 -8.03 -0.45
N GLU A 59 1.16 -7.92 -0.51
CA GLU A 59 1.95 -8.31 -1.69
C GLU A 59 1.76 -9.80 -2.01
N ARG A 60 1.79 -10.65 -0.98
CA ARG A 60 1.53 -12.09 -1.13
C ARG A 60 0.13 -12.37 -1.68
N ALA A 61 -0.89 -11.62 -1.27
CA ALA A 61 -2.24 -11.75 -1.80
C ALA A 61 -2.30 -11.32 -3.28
N GLU A 62 -1.76 -10.14 -3.61
CA GLU A 62 -1.73 -9.64 -5.00
C GLU A 62 -0.96 -10.57 -5.95
N VAL A 63 0.17 -11.12 -5.52
CA VAL A 63 0.94 -12.07 -6.31
C VAL A 63 0.15 -13.37 -6.50
N GLN A 64 -0.55 -13.84 -5.47
CA GLN A 64 -1.38 -15.05 -5.59
C GLN A 64 -2.54 -14.86 -6.56
N ASP A 65 -3.19 -13.70 -6.55
CA ASP A 65 -4.28 -13.38 -7.47
C ASP A 65 -3.77 -13.31 -8.91
N LYS A 66 -2.59 -12.72 -9.14
CA LYS A 66 -1.93 -12.73 -10.46
C LYS A 66 -1.62 -14.14 -10.93
N ILE A 67 -1.11 -15.01 -10.04
CA ILE A 67 -0.86 -16.42 -10.37
C ILE A 67 -2.15 -17.13 -10.80
N ASN A 68 -3.25 -16.87 -10.09
CA ASN A 68 -4.54 -17.49 -10.42
C ASN A 68 -5.06 -17.00 -11.77
N ALA A 69 -5.03 -15.69 -12.03
CA ALA A 69 -5.43 -15.11 -13.31
C ALA A 69 -4.61 -15.69 -14.49
N LEU A 70 -3.28 -15.78 -14.33
CA LEU A 70 -2.40 -16.35 -15.35
C LEU A 70 -2.66 -17.84 -15.58
N ARG A 71 -3.04 -18.60 -14.53
CA ARG A 71 -3.42 -20.00 -14.67
C ARG A 71 -4.71 -20.16 -15.45
N GLU A 72 -5.71 -19.33 -15.19
CA GLU A 72 -6.97 -19.33 -15.94
C GLU A 72 -6.73 -18.97 -17.41
N GLU A 73 -5.96 -17.92 -17.67
CA GLU A 73 -5.59 -17.51 -19.04
C GLU A 73 -4.85 -18.64 -19.76
N LYS A 74 -3.91 -19.31 -19.09
CA LYS A 74 -3.20 -20.46 -19.64
C LYS A 74 -4.18 -21.58 -20.04
N ILE A 75 -5.15 -21.92 -19.19
CA ILE A 75 -6.13 -22.98 -19.49
C ILE A 75 -6.96 -22.61 -20.72
N VAL A 76 -7.40 -21.35 -20.83
CA VAL A 76 -8.15 -20.84 -21.98
C VAL A 76 -7.31 -20.95 -23.27
N LEU A 77 -6.07 -20.46 -23.22
CA LEU A 77 -5.16 -20.49 -24.37
C LEU A 77 -4.78 -21.90 -24.80
N GLU A 78 -4.57 -22.82 -23.84
CA GLU A 78 -4.33 -24.23 -24.15
C GLU A 78 -5.55 -24.87 -24.82
N GLY A 79 -6.76 -24.56 -24.33
CA GLY A 79 -8.00 -25.01 -24.97
C GLY A 79 -8.18 -24.47 -26.39
N GLU A 80 -7.87 -23.18 -26.61
CA GLU A 80 -7.91 -22.58 -27.95
C GLU A 80 -6.85 -23.22 -28.87
N LYS A 81 -5.63 -23.43 -28.36
CA LYS A 81 -4.56 -24.13 -29.09
C LYS A 81 -5.01 -25.52 -29.53
N THR A 82 -5.63 -26.29 -28.64
CA THR A 82 -6.14 -27.63 -29.00
C THR A 82 -7.19 -27.52 -30.10
N LYS A 83 -8.17 -26.62 -29.99
CA LYS A 83 -9.19 -26.40 -31.04
C LYS A 83 -8.56 -26.05 -32.39
N LEU A 84 -7.57 -25.17 -32.40
CA LEU A 84 -6.84 -24.79 -33.61
C LEU A 84 -5.99 -25.91 -34.22
N GLN A 85 -5.67 -26.96 -33.46
CA GLN A 85 -4.90 -28.11 -33.94
C GLN A 85 -5.78 -29.28 -34.37
N THR A 86 -6.91 -29.51 -33.70
CA THR A 86 -7.72 -30.73 -33.87
C THR A 86 -9.05 -30.48 -34.58
N ASP A 87 -9.59 -29.26 -34.54
CA ASP A 87 -10.93 -28.95 -35.08
C ASP A 87 -10.86 -28.15 -36.39
N TYR A 88 -10.97 -28.87 -37.50
CA TYR A 88 -11.00 -28.28 -38.84
C TYR A 88 -12.18 -27.33 -39.09
N LYS A 89 -13.33 -27.57 -38.46
CA LYS A 89 -14.51 -26.72 -38.63
C LYS A 89 -14.28 -25.38 -37.96
N TYR A 90 -13.75 -25.39 -36.73
CA TYR A 90 -13.37 -24.18 -36.01
C TYR A 90 -12.32 -23.36 -36.77
N ILE A 91 -11.31 -24.01 -37.37
CA ILE A 91 -10.30 -23.34 -38.19
C ILE A 91 -10.93 -22.71 -39.45
N GLU A 92 -11.84 -23.40 -40.13
CA GLU A 92 -12.53 -22.86 -41.31
C GLU A 92 -13.40 -21.65 -40.96
N GLU A 93 -14.18 -21.72 -39.88
CA GLU A 93 -14.97 -20.60 -39.37
C GLU A 93 -14.07 -19.40 -39.04
N LEU A 94 -12.98 -19.62 -38.31
CA LEU A 94 -12.00 -18.57 -37.97
C LEU A 94 -11.36 -17.94 -39.21
N ALA A 95 -10.99 -18.76 -40.20
CA ALA A 95 -10.41 -18.30 -41.46
C ALA A 95 -11.39 -17.42 -42.25
N ARG A 96 -12.67 -17.79 -42.29
CA ARG A 96 -13.73 -17.03 -42.98
C ARG A 96 -14.10 -15.75 -42.24
N GLU A 97 -14.26 -15.79 -40.92
CA GLU A 97 -14.75 -14.67 -40.13
C GLU A 97 -13.66 -13.65 -39.79
N LYS A 98 -12.56 -14.09 -39.17
CA LYS A 98 -11.47 -13.17 -38.76
C LYS A 98 -10.61 -12.77 -39.94
N TYR A 99 -10.26 -13.72 -40.79
CA TYR A 99 -9.26 -13.50 -41.85
C TYR A 99 -9.86 -13.29 -43.24
N ARG A 100 -11.18 -13.44 -43.40
CA ARG A 100 -11.90 -13.28 -44.69
C ARG A 100 -11.30 -14.14 -45.80
N MET A 101 -10.77 -15.30 -45.44
CA MET A 101 -10.26 -16.28 -46.39
C MET A 101 -11.42 -17.03 -47.04
N ALA A 102 -11.24 -17.38 -48.31
CA ALA A 102 -12.21 -18.10 -49.15
C ALA A 102 -11.51 -19.31 -49.78
N LYS A 103 -12.26 -20.42 -49.95
CA LYS A 103 -11.73 -21.58 -50.67
C LYS A 103 -11.53 -21.25 -52.15
N LYS A 104 -10.69 -22.02 -52.83
CA LYS A 104 -10.45 -21.85 -54.27
C LYS A 104 -11.79 -21.91 -55.04
N GLY A 105 -12.18 -20.80 -55.68
CA GLY A 105 -13.43 -20.67 -56.42
C GLY A 105 -14.53 -19.84 -55.73
N GLU A 106 -14.37 -19.48 -54.44
CA GLU A 106 -15.28 -18.60 -53.72
C GLU A 106 -14.88 -17.12 -53.85
N LYS A 107 -15.85 -16.19 -53.78
CA LYS A 107 -15.62 -14.73 -53.87
C LYS A 107 -15.90 -14.04 -52.54
N VAL A 108 -14.99 -13.16 -52.11
CA VAL A 108 -15.15 -12.35 -50.89
C VAL A 108 -15.75 -11.00 -51.26
N PHE A 109 -16.89 -10.64 -50.67
CA PHE A 109 -17.54 -9.34 -50.86
C PHE A 109 -17.30 -8.45 -49.64
N LYS A 110 -16.72 -7.27 -49.84
CA LYS A 110 -16.62 -6.23 -48.81
C LYS A 110 -17.66 -5.17 -49.12
N VAL A 111 -18.62 -4.98 -48.21
CA VAL A 111 -19.58 -3.88 -48.30
C VAL A 111 -18.82 -2.58 -48.02
N ILE A 112 -18.82 -1.67 -49.00
CA ILE A 112 -18.27 -0.32 -48.86
C ILE A 112 -19.48 0.61 -48.82
N ASP A 113 -19.69 1.29 -47.70
CA ASP A 113 -20.73 2.30 -47.62
C ASP A 113 -20.39 3.43 -48.60
N LYS A 114 -21.30 3.71 -49.53
CA LYS A 114 -21.14 4.84 -50.45
C LYS A 114 -21.05 6.11 -49.61
N LYS A 115 -19.87 6.73 -49.63
CA LYS A 115 -19.64 8.06 -49.08
C LYS A 115 -20.69 8.98 -49.71
N LYS A 116 -21.62 9.48 -48.90
CA LYS A 116 -22.52 10.56 -49.34
C LYS A 116 -21.61 11.77 -49.57
N GLU A 117 -21.29 12.03 -50.83
CA GLU A 117 -20.72 13.32 -51.22
C GLU A 117 -21.72 14.39 -50.79
N LYS A 118 -21.25 15.30 -49.94
CA LYS A 118 -21.98 16.52 -49.57
C LYS A 118 -21.83 17.54 -50.68
#